data_AF-A0A1H8U0A5-F1
#
_entry.id   AF-A0A1H8U0A5-F1
#
_cell.length_a   1.000
_cell.length_b   1.000
_cell.length_c   1.000
_cell.angle_alpha   90.00
_cell.angle_beta   90.00
_cell.angle_gamma   90.00
#
_symmetry.space_group_name_H-M   'P 1'
#
loop_
_entity.id
_entity.type
_entity.pdbx_description
1 polymer ?
#
loop_
_entity_poly.entity_id
_entity_poly.type
_entity_poly.pdbx_seq_one_letter_code
_entity_poly.pdbx_strand_id
1 'polypeptide(L)'
;MTEMPAELGTADILRVMELLPHRYPFLMIDKIVQIDRDESCIGIKNVTINEPHFTGHFPAAPVFPGVLLIEGMAQTAGAICCAHKLKGDAKPSKVFFMTIDKAKFRKPVVPGDVVEYHMRKTSNRRFMWWFKGEAKVNGVLVAEAEIGAMLVTE
;
A
#
# COMPACT_ATOMS: atom_id res chain seq x y z
N MET A 1 11.51 -28.88 -18.66
CA MET A 1 10.43 -27.91 -18.97
C MET A 1 10.75 -26.66 -18.20
N THR A 2 11.24 -25.62 -18.87
CA THR A 2 11.42 -24.29 -18.28
C THR A 2 10.04 -23.69 -18.06
N GLU A 3 9.62 -23.57 -16.79
CA GLU A 3 8.40 -22.83 -16.43
C GLU A 3 8.53 -21.41 -17.00
N MET A 4 7.56 -20.98 -17.81
CA MET A 4 7.48 -19.58 -18.20
C MET A 4 7.27 -18.74 -16.93
N PRO A 5 7.92 -17.58 -16.79
CA PRO A 5 7.66 -16.70 -15.65
C PRO A 5 6.17 -16.39 -15.60
N ALA A 6 5.54 -16.57 -14.43
CA ALA A 6 4.17 -16.15 -14.22
C ALA A 6 4.07 -14.64 -14.49
N GLU A 7 3.16 -14.24 -15.37
CA GLU A 7 2.92 -12.82 -15.68
C GLU A 7 2.35 -12.15 -14.42
N LEU A 8 3.09 -11.19 -13.86
CA LEU A 8 2.66 -10.46 -12.67
C LEU A 8 1.63 -9.39 -13.03
N GLY A 9 0.61 -9.25 -12.19
CA GLY A 9 -0.47 -8.29 -12.43
C GLY A 9 -0.08 -6.84 -12.15
N THR A 10 -0.90 -5.92 -12.65
CA THR A 10 -0.81 -4.47 -12.38
C THR A 10 -2.21 -3.90 -12.13
N ALA A 11 -2.30 -2.83 -11.36
CA ALA A 11 -3.52 -2.04 -11.18
C ALA A 11 -3.18 -0.56 -11.33
N ASP A 12 -3.81 0.12 -12.29
CA ASP A 12 -3.77 1.59 -12.40
C ASP A 12 -4.69 2.24 -11.36
N ILE A 13 -4.79 3.57 -11.39
CA ILE A 13 -5.59 4.32 -10.42
C ILE A 13 -7.08 3.97 -10.47
N LEU A 14 -7.64 3.72 -11.67
CA LEU A 14 -9.05 3.36 -11.80
C LEU A 14 -9.31 2.00 -11.16
N ARG A 15 -8.44 1.03 -11.44
CA ARG A 15 -8.53 -0.29 -10.82
C ARG A 15 -8.30 -0.23 -9.31
N VAL A 16 -7.37 0.58 -8.83
CA VAL A 16 -7.16 0.82 -7.39
C VAL A 16 -8.43 1.37 -6.73
N MET A 17 -9.12 2.31 -7.38
CA MET A 17 -10.37 2.90 -6.86
C MET A 17 -11.56 1.93 -6.87
N GLU A 18 -11.55 0.90 -7.71
CA GLU A 18 -12.50 -0.22 -7.66
C GLU A 18 -12.20 -1.16 -6.49
N LEU A 19 -10.91 -1.40 -6.20
CA LEU A 19 -10.46 -2.32 -5.16
C LEU A 19 -10.55 -1.73 -3.75
N LEU A 20 -10.37 -0.41 -3.62
CA LEU A 20 -10.33 0.30 -2.34
C LEU A 20 -11.47 1.30 -2.20
N PRO A 21 -12.08 1.41 -1.00
CA PRO A 21 -13.08 2.42 -0.73
C PRO A 21 -12.49 3.84 -0.50
N HIS A 22 -11.18 3.96 -0.28
CA HIS A 22 -10.50 5.22 0.02
C HIS A 22 -10.63 6.22 -1.13
N ARG A 23 -10.85 7.50 -0.79
CA ARG A 23 -10.94 8.62 -1.74
C ARG A 23 -10.14 9.80 -1.20
N TYR A 24 -9.95 10.84 -2.02
CA TYR A 24 -9.29 12.07 -1.60
C TYR A 24 -9.91 12.62 -0.29
N PRO A 25 -9.09 13.09 0.67
CA PRO A 25 -7.63 13.20 0.64
C PRO A 25 -6.88 12.00 1.25
N PHE A 26 -7.49 10.81 1.29
CA PHE A 26 -6.98 9.65 2.03
C PHE A 26 -6.70 8.40 1.19
N LEU A 27 -6.70 8.49 -0.14
CA LEU A 27 -6.14 7.45 -1.02
C LEU A 27 -4.65 7.73 -1.20
N MET A 28 -3.79 6.84 -0.69
CA MET A 28 -2.35 7.03 -0.51
C MET A 28 -1.48 6.24 -1.50
N ILE A 29 -2.09 5.66 -2.53
CA ILE A 29 -1.41 4.93 -3.60
C ILE A 29 -1.98 5.33 -4.96
N ASP A 30 -1.09 5.43 -5.96
CA ASP A 30 -1.44 5.85 -7.31
C ASP A 30 -1.59 4.66 -8.28
N LYS A 31 -0.82 3.60 -8.05
CA LYS A 31 -0.88 2.33 -8.81
C LYS A 31 -0.25 1.19 -8.01
N ILE A 32 -0.45 -0.04 -8.47
CA ILE A 32 0.20 -1.24 -7.96
C ILE A 32 0.81 -2.00 -9.13
N VAL A 33 2.04 -2.48 -8.95
CA VAL A 33 2.77 -3.29 -9.92
C VAL A 33 3.28 -4.57 -9.28
N GLN A 34 3.73 -5.52 -10.10
CA GLN A 34 4.30 -6.79 -9.65
C GLN A 34 3.37 -7.57 -8.71
N ILE A 35 2.06 -7.60 -9.02
CA ILE A 35 1.08 -8.30 -8.20
C ILE A 35 1.22 -9.81 -8.43
N ASP A 36 1.71 -10.51 -7.41
CA ASP A 36 1.70 -11.97 -7.33
C ASP A 36 0.53 -12.40 -6.43
N ARG A 37 -0.66 -12.50 -7.03
CA ARG A 37 -1.91 -12.89 -6.35
C ARG A 37 -2.11 -12.10 -5.04
N ASP A 38 -2.18 -12.77 -3.89
CA ASP A 38 -2.21 -12.19 -2.55
C ASP A 38 -0.89 -12.44 -1.79
N GLU A 39 0.18 -12.87 -2.44
CA GLU A 39 1.48 -13.15 -1.81
C GLU A 39 2.35 -11.91 -1.74
N SER A 40 2.47 -11.14 -2.83
CA SER A 40 3.28 -9.92 -2.84
C SER A 40 2.85 -8.92 -3.90
N CYS A 41 3.23 -7.65 -3.70
CA CYS A 41 3.08 -6.58 -4.69
C CYS A 41 3.94 -5.36 -4.33
N ILE A 42 4.01 -4.41 -5.26
CA ILE A 42 4.62 -3.10 -5.04
C ILE A 42 3.59 -2.00 -5.30
N GLY A 43 3.19 -1.29 -4.25
CA GLY A 43 2.39 -0.08 -4.37
C GLY A 43 3.27 1.11 -4.72
N ILE A 44 2.77 2.05 -5.52
CA ILE A 44 3.50 3.25 -5.93
C ILE A 44 2.77 4.47 -5.43
N LYS A 45 3.51 5.38 -4.79
CA LYS A 45 3.03 6.69 -4.36
C LYS A 45 4.00 7.77 -4.81
N ASN A 46 3.55 8.63 -5.72
CA ASN A 46 4.23 9.86 -6.06
C ASN A 46 3.95 10.89 -4.97
N VAL A 47 5.02 11.48 -4.44
CA VAL A 47 4.94 12.52 -3.41
C VAL A 47 5.12 13.87 -4.08
N THR A 48 4.11 14.73 -3.97
CA THR A 48 4.12 16.06 -4.60
C THR A 48 3.79 17.15 -3.59
N ILE A 49 4.37 18.33 -3.77
CA ILE A 49 4.11 19.49 -2.90
C ILE A 49 2.62 19.89 -2.91
N ASN A 50 1.89 19.51 -3.96
CA ASN A 50 0.47 19.81 -4.14
C ASN A 50 -0.47 18.86 -3.35
N GLU A 51 -0.01 18.28 -2.25
CA GLU A 51 -0.82 17.44 -1.36
C GLU A 51 -1.22 18.20 -0.09
N PRO A 52 -2.45 18.01 0.42
CA PRO A 52 -3.02 18.86 1.46
C PRO A 52 -2.23 18.83 2.77
N HIS A 53 -1.61 17.70 3.13
CA HIS A 53 -0.85 17.58 4.38
C HIS A 53 0.43 18.43 4.40
N PHE A 54 1.00 18.79 3.25
CA PHE A 54 2.19 19.66 3.21
C PHE A 54 1.91 21.11 3.63
N THR A 55 0.65 21.53 3.66
CA THR A 55 0.25 22.83 4.22
C THR A 55 0.58 22.94 5.71
N GLY A 56 0.62 21.81 6.42
CA GLY A 56 0.86 21.75 7.86
C GLY A 56 2.05 20.90 8.30
N HIS A 57 2.69 20.13 7.41
CA HIS A 57 3.75 19.18 7.78
C HIS A 57 5.00 19.27 6.89
N PHE A 58 5.84 20.28 7.06
CA PHE A 58 5.68 21.47 7.90
C PHE A 58 5.79 22.73 7.02
N PRO A 59 5.23 23.87 7.43
CA PRO A 59 5.48 25.13 6.75
C PRO A 59 7.00 25.35 6.56
N ALA A 60 7.42 25.67 5.33
CA ALA A 60 8.83 25.83 4.91
C ALA A 60 9.75 24.59 4.97
N ALA A 61 9.28 23.44 5.46
CA ALA A 61 10.03 22.19 5.50
C ALA A 61 9.10 21.00 5.23
N PRO A 62 8.62 20.82 3.98
CA PRO A 62 7.68 19.77 3.63
C PRO A 62 8.32 18.39 3.80
N VAL A 63 7.73 17.57 4.66
CA VAL A 63 8.15 16.18 4.90
C VAL A 63 6.90 15.31 4.88
N PHE A 64 6.90 14.24 4.08
CA PHE A 64 5.75 13.35 4.00
C PHE A 64 5.55 12.67 5.37
N PRO A 65 4.36 12.76 5.99
CA PRO A 65 4.14 12.20 7.32
C PRO A 65 4.40 10.69 7.34
N GLY A 66 5.24 10.22 8.28
CA GLY A 66 5.59 8.79 8.36
C GLY A 66 4.38 7.88 8.52
N VAL A 67 3.34 8.33 9.24
CA VAL A 67 2.07 7.60 9.37
C VAL A 67 1.34 7.39 8.04
N LEU A 68 1.50 8.29 7.07
CA LEU A 68 0.93 8.14 5.73
C LEU A 68 1.74 7.15 4.88
N LEU A 69 3.02 6.91 5.19
CA LEU A 69 3.77 5.79 4.60
C LEU A 69 3.20 4.46 5.08
N ILE A 70 2.86 4.37 6.38
CA ILE A 70 2.21 3.18 6.92
C ILE A 70 0.85 2.98 6.26
N GLU A 71 0.04 4.04 6.13
CA GLU A 71 -1.24 4.02 5.41
C GLU A 71 -1.08 3.57 3.94
N GLY A 72 -0.06 4.04 3.23
CA GLY A 72 0.22 3.60 1.87
C GLY A 72 0.56 2.11 1.75
N MET A 73 1.39 1.57 2.66
CA MET A 73 1.66 0.12 2.76
C MET A 73 0.37 -0.67 3.02
N ALA A 74 -0.41 -0.16 3.95
CA ALA A 74 -1.71 -0.65 4.35
C ALA A 74 -2.69 -0.79 3.16
N GLN A 75 -2.88 0.29 2.41
CA GLN A 75 -3.74 0.32 1.23
C GLN A 75 -3.25 -0.60 0.11
N THR A 76 -1.93 -0.66 -0.08
CA THR A 76 -1.28 -1.58 -1.03
C THR A 76 -1.65 -3.03 -0.73
N ALA A 77 -1.45 -3.46 0.52
CA ALA A 77 -1.81 -4.81 0.97
C ALA A 77 -3.32 -5.08 0.89
N GLY A 78 -4.14 -4.12 1.32
CA GLY A 78 -5.60 -4.24 1.28
C GLY A 78 -6.13 -4.42 -0.14
N ALA A 79 -5.58 -3.70 -1.11
CA ALA A 79 -6.00 -3.77 -2.51
C ALA A 79 -5.78 -5.16 -3.12
N ILE A 80 -4.63 -5.80 -2.87
CA ILE A 80 -4.36 -7.15 -3.40
C ILE A 80 -5.20 -8.23 -2.71
N CYS A 81 -5.49 -8.06 -1.41
CA CYS A 81 -6.41 -8.93 -0.69
C CYS A 81 -7.83 -8.85 -1.30
N CYS A 82 -8.31 -7.64 -1.59
CA CYS A 82 -9.57 -7.43 -2.32
C CYS A 82 -9.49 -8.06 -3.72
N ALA A 83 -8.44 -7.81 -4.50
CA ALA A 83 -8.32 -8.34 -5.86
C ALA A 83 -8.33 -9.88 -5.91
N HIS A 84 -7.73 -10.55 -4.91
CA HIS A 84 -7.73 -12.00 -4.82
C HIS A 84 -9.08 -12.59 -4.39
N LYS A 85 -9.77 -11.94 -3.44
CA LYS A 85 -11.06 -12.40 -2.88
C LYS A 85 -12.25 -12.07 -3.79
N LEU A 86 -12.22 -10.94 -4.49
CA LEU A 86 -13.27 -10.49 -5.40
C LEU A 86 -13.17 -11.23 -6.75
N LYS A 87 -13.50 -12.52 -6.73
CA LYS A 87 -13.93 -13.23 -7.94
C LYS A 87 -15.46 -13.12 -8.04
N GLY A 88 -15.96 -12.15 -8.80
CA GLY A 88 -17.40 -11.91 -9.03
C GLY A 88 -17.88 -10.48 -8.68
N ASP A 89 -19.19 -10.25 -8.67
CA ASP A 89 -19.86 -8.95 -8.45
C ASP A 89 -19.84 -8.45 -6.98
N ALA A 90 -18.92 -8.94 -6.15
CA ALA A 90 -18.83 -8.53 -4.76
C ALA A 90 -18.34 -7.08 -4.65
N LYS A 91 -19.01 -6.27 -3.82
CA LYS A 91 -18.64 -4.88 -3.54
C LYS A 91 -17.28 -4.80 -2.83
N PRO A 92 -16.60 -3.63 -2.87
CA PRO A 92 -15.34 -3.46 -2.13
C PRO A 92 -15.56 -3.75 -0.65
N SER A 93 -14.90 -4.78 -0.13
CA SER A 93 -14.87 -5.08 1.30
C SER A 93 -14.09 -3.98 2.03
N LYS A 94 -14.61 -3.52 3.17
CA LYS A 94 -13.86 -2.60 4.04
C LYS A 94 -12.67 -3.35 4.60
N VAL A 95 -11.49 -2.75 4.53
CA VAL A 95 -10.26 -3.26 5.15
C VAL A 95 -10.02 -2.45 6.42
N PHE A 96 -10.00 -3.11 7.57
CA PHE A 96 -9.68 -2.48 8.85
C PHE A 96 -8.27 -2.85 9.29
N PHE A 97 -7.46 -1.85 9.63
CA PHE A 97 -6.16 -2.07 10.27
C PHE A 97 -6.34 -2.50 11.72
N MET A 98 -5.69 -3.60 12.07
CA MET A 98 -5.79 -4.22 13.40
C MET A 98 -4.50 -4.06 14.19
N THR A 99 -3.34 -4.25 13.54
CA THR A 99 -2.04 -4.15 14.19
C THR A 99 -1.01 -3.47 13.31
N ILE A 100 -0.12 -2.71 13.94
CA ILE A 100 1.09 -2.16 13.33
C ILE A 100 2.23 -2.50 14.29
N ASP A 101 3.15 -3.34 13.83
CA ASP A 101 4.27 -3.82 14.62
C ASP A 101 5.59 -3.46 13.94
N LYS A 102 6.64 -3.29 14.74
CA LYS A 102 8.03 -3.06 14.29
C LYS A 102 8.16 -1.91 13.28
N ALA A 103 7.28 -0.91 13.34
CA ALA A 103 7.35 0.26 12.48
C ALA A 103 8.65 1.04 12.74
N LYS A 104 9.43 1.31 11.69
CA LYS A 104 10.66 2.11 11.75
C LYS A 104 10.70 3.09 10.59
N PHE A 105 11.00 4.35 10.91
CA PHE A 105 11.24 5.42 9.92
C PHE A 105 12.73 5.72 9.91
N ARG A 106 13.35 5.62 8.72
CA ARG A 106 14.81 5.65 8.56
C ARG A 106 15.29 6.93 7.90
N LYS A 107 14.54 7.45 6.93
CA LYS A 107 14.84 8.68 6.20
C LYS A 107 13.55 9.46 5.92
N PRO A 108 13.59 10.80 5.91
CA PRO A 108 12.45 11.59 5.47
C PRO A 108 12.17 11.33 4.00
N VAL A 109 10.89 11.37 3.64
CA VAL A 109 10.40 11.38 2.26
C VAL A 109 9.91 12.81 1.98
N VAL A 110 10.21 13.35 0.81
CA VAL A 110 9.96 14.75 0.46
C VAL A 110 9.27 14.86 -0.91
N PRO A 111 8.68 16.03 -1.24
CA PRO A 111 8.16 16.28 -2.58
C PRO A 111 9.18 15.98 -3.68
N GLY A 112 8.75 15.26 -4.72
CA GLY A 112 9.59 14.76 -5.81
C GLY A 112 9.98 13.28 -5.67
N ASP A 113 9.87 12.70 -4.48
CA ASP A 113 10.13 11.28 -4.27
C ASP A 113 9.03 10.40 -4.89
N VAL A 114 9.45 9.24 -5.40
CA VAL A 114 8.55 8.12 -5.73
C VAL A 114 8.77 7.04 -4.69
N VAL A 115 7.74 6.82 -3.86
CA VAL A 115 7.76 5.77 -2.85
C VAL A 115 7.22 4.49 -3.44
N GLU A 116 8.00 3.42 -3.29
CA GLU A 116 7.62 2.05 -3.58
C GLU A 116 7.33 1.31 -2.28
N TYR A 117 6.10 0.83 -2.10
CA TYR A 117 5.67 0.00 -0.97
C TYR A 117 5.79 -1.48 -1.35
N HIS A 118 6.93 -2.09 -1.01
CA HIS A 118 7.19 -3.51 -1.22
C HIS A 118 6.47 -4.32 -0.14
N MET A 119 5.37 -4.96 -0.50
CA MET A 119 4.52 -5.70 0.43
C MET A 119 4.64 -7.20 0.18
N ARG A 120 4.83 -7.97 1.24
CA ARG A 120 4.86 -9.44 1.20
C ARG A 120 4.05 -10.02 2.35
N LYS A 121 3.12 -10.92 2.02
CA LYS A 121 2.30 -11.63 2.99
C LYS A 121 3.19 -12.51 3.86
N THR A 122 2.96 -12.47 5.16
CA THR A 122 3.65 -13.33 6.14
C THR A 122 2.73 -14.41 6.67
N SER A 123 1.42 -14.14 6.75
CA SER A 123 0.43 -15.09 7.26
C SER A 123 -0.98 -14.68 6.83
N ASN A 124 -1.88 -15.66 6.76
CA ASN A 124 -3.32 -15.47 6.59
C ASN A 124 -4.05 -16.44 7.54
N ARG A 125 -5.03 -15.91 8.28
CA ARG A 125 -5.96 -16.71 9.09
C ARG A 125 -7.39 -16.20 8.91
N ARG A 126 -8.26 -16.99 8.28
CA ARG A 126 -9.68 -16.68 8.03
C ARG A 126 -9.88 -15.38 7.24
N PHE A 127 -10.16 -14.30 7.95
CA PHE A 127 -10.42 -12.95 7.45
C PHE A 127 -9.35 -11.96 7.89
N MET A 128 -8.20 -12.44 8.36
CA MET A 128 -7.06 -11.62 8.76
C MET A 128 -5.83 -11.95 7.93
N TRP A 129 -5.13 -10.92 7.49
CA TRP A 129 -3.88 -11.00 6.76
C TRP A 129 -2.80 -10.21 7.48
N TRP A 130 -1.59 -10.73 7.45
CA TRP A 130 -0.39 -10.04 7.91
C TRP A 130 0.57 -9.88 6.76
N PHE A 131 1.15 -8.69 6.66
CA PHE A 131 2.14 -8.33 5.68
C PHE A 131 3.36 -7.72 6.34
N LYS A 132 4.54 -8.02 5.79
CA LYS A 132 5.73 -7.21 6.00
C LYS A 132 5.83 -6.20 4.85
N GLY A 133 5.98 -4.93 5.19
CA GLY A 133 6.12 -3.83 4.26
C GLY A 133 7.48 -3.15 4.37
N GLU A 134 8.05 -2.80 3.21
CA GLU A 134 9.25 -1.98 3.07
C GLU A 134 8.95 -0.82 2.11
N ALA A 135 9.00 0.42 2.58
CA ALA A 135 8.91 1.60 1.74
C ALA A 135 10.32 1.97 1.25
N LYS A 136 10.48 2.14 -0.05
CA LYS A 136 11.75 2.49 -0.69
C LYS A 136 11.59 3.71 -1.58
N VAL A 137 12.65 4.54 -1.63
CA VAL A 137 12.80 5.63 -2.60
C VAL A 137 14.12 5.40 -3.31
N ASN A 138 14.11 5.28 -4.64
CA ASN A 138 15.30 4.95 -5.44
C ASN A 138 16.07 3.73 -4.90
N GLY A 139 15.34 2.67 -4.51
CA GLY A 139 15.90 1.44 -3.93
C GLY A 139 16.38 1.54 -2.47
N VAL A 140 16.38 2.73 -1.86
CA VAL A 140 16.81 2.96 -0.48
C VAL A 140 15.64 2.80 0.49
N LEU A 141 15.79 1.98 1.53
CA LEU A 141 14.78 1.78 2.56
C LEU A 141 14.55 3.06 3.39
N VAL A 142 13.34 3.62 3.32
CA VAL A 142 12.93 4.84 4.04
C VAL A 142 12.02 4.54 5.24
N ALA A 143 11.20 3.48 5.16
CA ALA A 143 10.39 2.99 6.27
C ALA A 143 10.11 1.49 6.14
N GLU A 144 9.76 0.83 7.24
CA GLU A 144 9.32 -0.57 7.27
C GLU A 144 8.30 -0.79 8.40
N ALA A 145 7.41 -1.78 8.23
CA ALA A 145 6.46 -2.20 9.26
C ALA A 145 5.93 -3.62 9.00
N GLU A 146 5.38 -4.25 10.04
CA GLU A 146 4.51 -5.41 9.94
C GLU A 146 3.06 -4.96 10.18
N ILE A 147 2.16 -5.23 9.23
CA ILE A 147 0.80 -4.71 9.22
C ILE A 147 -0.19 -5.88 9.23
N GLY A 148 -1.10 -5.87 10.21
CA GLY A 148 -2.23 -6.79 10.30
C GLY A 148 -3.53 -6.10 9.88
N ALA A 149 -4.29 -6.72 8.99
CA ALA A 149 -5.54 -6.17 8.48
C ALA A 149 -6.65 -7.23 8.44
N MET A 150 -7.89 -6.78 8.66
CA MET A 150 -9.10 -7.60 8.58
C MET A 150 -9.96 -7.17 7.39
N LEU A 151 -10.32 -8.13 6.53
CA LEU A 151 -11.34 -7.90 5.50
C LEU A 151 -12.73 -8.09 6.10
N VAL A 152 -13.58 -7.07 5.98
CA VAL A 152 -14.99 -7.12 6.35
C VAL A 152 -15.83 -7.12 5.08
N THR A 153 -16.52 -8.23 4.86
CA THR A 153 -17.52 -8.38 3.80
C THR A 153 -18.86 -7.88 4.31
N GLU A 154 -19.50 -6.96 3.57
CA GLU A 154 -20.91 -6.62 3.76
C GLU A 154 -21.83 -7.68 3.13
#